data_AF-A0A9C9Q3Z9-F1
#
_entry.id   AF-A0A9C9Q3Z9-F1
#
_cell.length_a   1.000
_cell.length_b   1.000
_cell.length_c   1.000
_cell.angle_alpha   90.00
_cell.angle_beta   90.00
_cell.angle_gamma   90.00
#
_symmetry.space_group_name_H-M   'P 1'
#
loop_
_entity.id
_entity.type
_entity.pdbx_description
1 polymer ?
#
loop_
_entity_poly.entity_id
_entity_poly.type
_entity_poly.pdbx_seq_one_letter_code
_entity_poly.pdbx_strand_id
1 'polypeptide(L)'
;MKVAGVAGVMAMVLAACSEKPQPVARDFPDADSAGAILLVSRCGTCHVAPLPVAHVADGWLTVLNRMQMRMRSRGYPLLEKEEQRVLLEYLQVHAAPAVK
;
A
#
# COMPACT_ATOMS: atom_id res chain seq x y z
N MET A 1 -52.76 -28.08 -13.31
CA MET A 1 -52.34 -29.22 -12.47
C MET A 1 -50.81 -29.33 -12.52
N LYS A 2 -50.11 -28.94 -11.45
CA LYS A 2 -49.37 -29.79 -10.48
C LYS A 2 -48.05 -30.42 -10.98
N VAL A 3 -46.96 -29.71 -10.63
CA VAL A 3 -45.64 -30.11 -10.08
C VAL A 3 -44.90 -31.36 -10.57
N ALA A 4 -43.59 -31.21 -10.86
CA ALA A 4 -42.48 -31.62 -9.98
C ALA A 4 -41.12 -31.52 -10.69
N GLY A 5 -40.08 -31.07 -9.96
CA GLY A 5 -38.69 -31.25 -10.41
C GLY A 5 -37.71 -30.17 -9.94
N VAL A 6 -37.45 -30.08 -8.63
CA VAL A 6 -36.28 -29.38 -8.10
C VAL A 6 -35.12 -30.36 -8.13
N ALA A 7 -34.02 -30.04 -8.81
CA ALA A 7 -32.73 -30.67 -8.55
C ALA A 7 -31.58 -29.73 -8.91
N GLY A 8 -30.97 -29.14 -7.88
CA GLY A 8 -29.53 -28.94 -7.83
C GLY A 8 -28.99 -27.70 -8.55
N VAL A 9 -29.29 -26.51 -8.06
CA VAL A 9 -28.33 -25.40 -8.21
C VAL A 9 -27.28 -25.59 -7.11
N MET A 10 -26.17 -26.20 -7.51
CA MET A 10 -24.94 -26.31 -6.72
C MET A 10 -24.47 -24.90 -6.35
N ALA A 11 -24.86 -24.43 -5.17
CA ALA A 11 -24.38 -23.18 -4.61
C ALA A 11 -22.92 -23.36 -4.17
N MET A 12 -21.99 -23.23 -5.12
CA MET A 12 -20.58 -22.94 -4.80
C MET A 12 -20.51 -21.49 -4.29
N VAL A 13 -20.77 -21.28 -3.00
CA VAL A 13 -20.38 -20.04 -2.33
C VAL A 13 -18.91 -20.17 -2.01
N LEU A 14 -18.06 -19.73 -2.94
CA LEU A 14 -16.65 -19.48 -2.65
C LEU A 14 -16.61 -18.40 -1.57
N ALA A 15 -16.04 -18.76 -0.42
CA ALA A 15 -15.79 -17.86 0.68
C ALA A 15 -14.99 -16.66 0.16
N ALA A 16 -15.63 -15.49 0.10
CA ALA A 16 -14.94 -14.24 -0.12
C ALA A 16 -14.03 -14.01 1.09
N CYS A 17 -12.73 -14.26 0.92
CA CYS A 17 -11.74 -13.73 1.83
C CYS A 17 -11.97 -12.22 1.93
N SER A 18 -11.96 -11.66 3.13
CA SER A 18 -11.98 -10.20 3.34
C SER A 18 -10.77 -9.56 2.67
N GLU A 19 -10.87 -9.29 1.37
CA GLU A 19 -9.93 -8.42 0.65
C GLU A 19 -10.18 -7.01 1.16
N LYS A 20 -9.44 -6.62 2.19
CA LYS A 20 -9.39 -5.22 2.59
C LYS A 20 -8.90 -4.45 1.37
N PRO A 21 -9.66 -3.46 0.86
CA PRO A 21 -9.22 -2.69 -0.29
C PRO A 21 -7.87 -2.06 0.05
N GLN A 22 -6.91 -2.22 -0.84
CA GLN A 22 -5.63 -1.55 -0.71
C GLN A 22 -5.84 -0.04 -0.84
N PRO A 23 -5.25 0.79 0.03
CA PRO A 23 -5.35 2.24 -0.08
C PRO A 23 -4.89 2.71 -1.45
N VAL A 24 -5.58 3.72 -1.96
CA VAL A 24 -5.26 4.42 -3.21
C VAL A 24 -4.69 5.80 -2.89
N ALA A 25 -4.05 6.46 -3.86
CA ALA A 25 -3.36 7.74 -3.61
C ALA A 25 -4.26 8.81 -2.97
N ARG A 26 -5.57 8.81 -3.28
CA ARG A 26 -6.58 9.69 -2.66
C ARG A 26 -6.77 9.52 -1.15
N ASP A 27 -6.25 8.43 -0.57
CA ASP A 27 -6.28 8.18 0.87
C ASP A 27 -5.05 8.80 1.59
N PHE A 28 -4.16 9.47 0.85
CA PHE A 28 -2.92 10.08 1.34
C PHE A 28 -2.93 11.61 1.16
N PRO A 29 -2.16 12.37 1.97
CA PRO A 29 -1.95 13.80 1.78
C PRO A 29 -1.43 14.13 0.39
N ASP A 30 -1.85 15.25 -0.20
CA ASP A 30 -1.43 15.67 -1.55
C ASP A 30 -1.53 14.53 -2.56
N ALA A 31 -2.72 13.94 -2.67
CA ALA A 31 -3.00 12.71 -3.42
C ALA A 31 -2.53 12.73 -4.88
N ASP A 32 -2.55 13.89 -5.52
CA ASP A 32 -2.15 14.06 -6.93
C ASP A 32 -0.63 14.30 -7.09
N SER A 33 0.12 14.34 -5.97
CA SER A 33 1.58 14.48 -6.01
C SER A 33 2.24 13.22 -6.55
N ALA A 34 3.40 13.40 -7.18
CA ALA A 34 4.25 12.30 -7.62
C ALA A 34 4.61 11.36 -6.44
N GLY A 35 4.80 11.92 -5.24
CA GLY A 35 5.12 11.17 -4.03
C GLY A 35 4.00 10.24 -3.55
N ALA A 36 2.76 10.73 -3.48
CA ALA A 36 1.60 9.92 -3.08
C ALA A 36 1.34 8.78 -4.07
N ILE A 37 1.40 9.07 -5.38
CA ILE A 37 1.22 8.07 -6.45
C ILE A 37 2.34 7.03 -6.40
N LEU A 38 3.59 7.46 -6.22
CA LEU A 38 4.75 6.57 -6.13
C LEU A 38 4.69 5.69 -4.86
N LEU A 39 4.27 6.25 -3.73
CA LEU A 39 4.11 5.52 -2.47
C LEU A 39 3.12 4.38 -2.61
N VAL A 40 1.93 4.64 -3.15
CA VAL A 40 0.91 3.60 -3.33
C VAL A 40 1.34 2.56 -4.36
N SER A 41 1.88 3.00 -5.51
CA SER A 41 2.28 2.09 -6.59
C SER A 41 3.47 1.19 -6.23
N ARG A 42 4.45 1.68 -5.45
CA ARG A 42 5.64 0.89 -5.09
C ARG A 42 5.50 0.21 -3.74
N CYS A 43 4.97 0.89 -2.72
CA CYS A 43 4.90 0.36 -1.37
C CYS A 43 3.59 -0.38 -1.05
N GLY A 44 2.53 -0.17 -1.83
CA GLY A 44 1.25 -0.89 -1.73
C GLY A 44 1.28 -2.32 -2.31
N THR A 45 2.34 -2.68 -3.05
CA THR A 45 2.43 -3.93 -3.80
C THR A 45 2.49 -5.19 -2.93
N CYS A 46 3.11 -5.10 -1.75
CA CYS A 46 3.27 -6.26 -0.86
C CYS A 46 2.26 -6.30 0.29
N HIS A 47 1.85 -5.13 0.77
CA HIS A 47 0.92 -4.90 1.86
C HIS A 47 0.46 -3.44 1.78
N VAL A 48 -0.42 -3.03 2.69
CA VAL A 48 -0.89 -1.64 2.82
C VAL A 48 0.29 -0.66 2.84
N ALA A 49 0.26 0.36 1.98
CA ALA A 49 1.29 1.40 1.97
C ALA A 49 1.29 2.19 3.28
N PRO A 50 2.46 2.55 3.83
CA PRO A 50 2.54 3.20 5.13
C PRO A 50 2.07 4.66 5.04
N LEU A 51 1.24 5.12 5.97
CA LEU A 51 0.87 6.52 6.07
C LEU A 51 2.09 7.39 6.46
N PRO A 52 2.28 8.58 5.86
CA PRO A 52 3.40 9.48 6.20
C PRO A 52 3.48 9.86 7.68
N VAL A 53 2.33 9.93 8.37
CA VAL A 53 2.26 10.23 9.81
C VAL A 53 2.67 9.05 10.72
N ALA A 54 3.04 7.89 10.17
CA ALA A 54 3.48 6.74 10.97
C ALA A 54 4.87 6.93 11.61
N HIS A 55 5.68 7.86 11.07
CA HIS A 55 7.01 8.17 11.59
C HIS A 55 7.26 9.69 11.53
N VAL A 56 8.17 10.17 12.38
CA VAL A 56 8.75 11.53 12.27
C VAL A 56 9.68 11.62 11.06
N ALA A 57 9.93 12.83 10.56
CA ALA A 57 10.69 13.07 9.32
C ALA A 57 12.05 12.35 9.29
N ASP A 58 12.85 12.44 10.36
CA ASP A 58 14.17 11.83 10.42
C ASP A 58 14.14 10.29 10.44
N GLY A 59 13.00 9.70 10.82
CA GLY A 59 12.83 8.25 10.86
C GLY A 59 12.60 7.62 9.48
N TRP A 60 12.14 8.41 8.50
CA TRP A 60 11.69 7.87 7.21
C TRP A 60 12.81 7.30 6.36
N LEU A 61 14.03 7.85 6.42
CA LEU A 61 15.17 7.30 5.69
C LEU A 61 15.48 5.86 6.13
N THR A 62 15.46 5.59 7.44
CA THR A 62 15.67 4.23 7.98
C THR A 62 14.57 3.27 7.54
N VAL A 63 13.32 3.73 7.51
CA VAL A 63 12.16 2.94 7.07
C VAL A 63 12.27 2.59 5.59
N LEU A 64 12.58 3.57 4.75
CA LEU A 64 12.72 3.38 3.31
C LEU A 64 13.85 2.38 2.99
N ASN A 65 15.00 2.49 3.66
CA ASN A 65 16.10 1.54 3.53
C ASN A 65 15.68 0.12 3.93
N ARG A 66 14.94 -0.04 5.04
CA ARG A 66 14.42 -1.33 5.48
C ARG A 66 13.46 -1.93 4.45
N MET A 67 12.59 -1.11 3.84
CA MET A 67 11.67 -1.58 2.80
C MET A 67 12.43 -2.02 1.55
N GLN A 68 13.42 -1.25 1.09
CA GLN A 68 14.27 -1.61 -0.04
C GLN A 68 15.00 -2.94 0.18
N MET A 69 15.52 -3.18 1.39
CA MET A 69 16.12 -4.47 1.76
C MET A 69 15.12 -5.63 1.72
N ARG A 70 13.86 -5.40 2.15
CA ARG A 70 12.78 -6.40 2.06
C ARG A 70 12.33 -6.65 0.62
N MET A 71 12.29 -5.62 -0.22
CA MET A 71 12.02 -5.77 -1.65
C MET A 71 13.07 -6.68 -2.29
N ARG A 72 14.35 -6.40 -2.01
CA ARG A 72 15.49 -7.22 -2.47
C ARG A 72 15.37 -8.68 -2.03
N SER A 73 15.12 -8.92 -0.74
CA SER A 73 15.08 -10.29 -0.21
C SER A 73 13.91 -11.12 -0.75
N ARG A 74 12.85 -10.46 -1.21
CA ARG A 74 11.68 -11.09 -1.81
C ARG A 74 11.68 -11.07 -3.34
N GLY A 75 12.75 -10.56 -3.97
CA GLY A 75 12.89 -10.53 -5.43
C GLY A 75 12.01 -9.48 -6.14
N TYR A 76 11.53 -8.45 -5.44
CA TYR A 76 10.82 -7.34 -6.07
C TYR A 76 11.80 -6.33 -6.68
N PRO A 77 11.41 -5.64 -7.78
CA PRO A 77 12.18 -4.54 -8.33
C PRO A 77 12.48 -3.49 -7.26
N LEU A 78 13.73 -3.05 -7.16
CA LEU A 78 14.11 -2.02 -6.21
C LEU A 78 13.62 -0.64 -6.69
N LEU A 79 13.63 0.31 -5.77
CA LEU A 79 13.42 1.71 -6.09
C LEU A 79 14.68 2.26 -6.76
N GLU A 80 14.52 2.94 -7.89
CA GLU A 80 15.57 3.72 -8.50
C GLU A 80 15.94 4.92 -7.63
N LYS A 81 17.14 5.48 -7.82
CA LYS A 81 17.62 6.60 -6.99
C LYS A 81 16.66 7.79 -6.96
N GLU A 82 16.07 8.10 -8.11
CA GLU A 82 15.11 9.21 -8.21
C GLU A 82 13.79 8.89 -7.51
N GLU A 83 13.31 7.65 -7.60
CA GLU A 83 12.13 7.20 -6.87
C GLU A 83 12.37 7.27 -5.35
N GLN A 84 13.55 6.88 -4.88
CA GLN A 84 13.90 7.00 -3.47
C GLN A 84 13.90 8.46 -3.01
N ARG A 85 14.41 9.38 -3.83
CA ARG A 85 14.44 10.81 -3.54
C ARG A 85 13.01 11.37 -3.41
N VAL A 86 12.18 11.16 -4.44
CA VAL A 86 10.78 11.64 -4.48
C VAL A 86 9.97 11.07 -3.31
N LEU A 87 10.14 9.77 -3.03
CA LEU A 87 9.40 9.11 -1.96
C LEU A 87 9.85 9.59 -0.58
N LEU A 88 11.16 9.74 -0.35
CA LEU A 88 11.68 10.23 0.92
C LEU A 88 11.23 11.67 1.18
N GLU A 89 11.32 12.55 0.19
CA GLU A 89 10.86 13.93 0.27
C GLU A 89 9.39 14.01 0.68
N TYR A 90 8.52 13.27 -0.03
CA TYR A 90 7.09 13.22 0.28
C TYR A 90 6.81 12.71 1.69
N LEU A 91 7.46 11.61 2.10
CA LEU A 91 7.27 11.03 3.44
C LEU A 91 7.72 11.99 4.55
N GLN A 92 8.78 12.76 4.32
CA GLN A 92 9.30 13.73 5.28
C GLN A 92 8.43 14.98 5.37
N VAL A 93 7.93 15.51 4.25
CA VAL A 93 7.03 16.68 4.21
C VAL A 93 5.73 16.40 4.95
N HIS A 94 5.19 15.19 4.83
CA HIS A 94 3.93 14.79 5.47
C HIS A 94 4.11 13.95 6.75
N ALA A 95 5.32 13.95 7.31
CA ALA A 95 5.65 13.16 8.50
C ALA A 95 4.85 13.58 9.73
N ALA A 96 4.85 12.72 10.76
CA ALA A 96 4.41 13.13 12.08
C ALA A 96 5.25 14.32 12.58
N PRO A 97 4.64 15.26 13.32
CA PRO A 97 5.40 16.33 13.95
C PRO A 97 6.43 15.75 14.91
N ALA A 98 7.63 16.34 14.94
CA ALA A 98 8.64 15.97 15.92
C ALA A 98 8.10 16.26 17.33
N VAL A 99 8.17 15.27 18.21
CA VAL A 99 7.90 15.47 19.64
C VAL A 99 9.14 16.15 20.22
N LYS A 100 8.96 17.35 20.76
CA LYS A 100 10.02 18.10 21.46
C LYS A 100 10.28 17.52 22.85
#